data_AF-A0A6L7WQC6-F1
#
_entry.id   AF-A0A6L7WQC6-F1
#
_cell.length_a   1.000
_cell.length_b   1.000
_cell.length_c   1.000
_cell.angle_alpha   90.00
_cell.angle_beta   90.00
_cell.angle_gamma   90.00
#
_symmetry.space_group_name_H-M   'P 1'
#
loop_
_entity.id
_entity.type
_entity.pdbx_description
1 polymer ?
#
loop_
_entity_poly.entity_id
_entity_poly.type
_entity_poly.pdbx_seq_one_letter_code
_entity_poly.pdbx_strand_id
1 'polypeptide(L)'
;MLLAAEEFLLFLLDEPNGALLPLTERTEHLVLAGAVLMDLQLANRIDTDLDNLTPSDPTPLGDDVLDPTLADIVGAQETHDALYWVERTARRAHEIRERTIARLVSRGILREPGEDAFLSLTPEVAHARRYPSTNGAAQEHVRLRIMRVLFSDDIPDPADIVIISLVDACDVWRKLLTAEELVKARKRIEIVSRLDLIGRAVATLVRMVRPTARAARDGADSLPLARGLPLVGSTIAVARDPRTFFVQEYQRVGPVFRVKTLTRNFVALAGQEANLFVSRSERMHLHTSDMWDPLCAEFGASRFVLNMNGKDHVRMRRETKDGLSRQLIESEIPEAVDVIRRSVAAMPLNAPLRALPAVLRLVGETTSAIVAQSSTAEYIDDVRLVLREAVTRGFLHTPRLPRTPRQRRALRRAAELSDRWLTQHQLQQHARKANAIDDILALHRADPMFLPECDLPLTALLPLFAGVETVGSIGSCKLYVVLKNPALRERAQAEADALFAGGTPDAAKVHELDVLYR
;
A
#
# COMPACT_ATOMS: atom_id res chain seq x y z
N MET A 1 -7.59 23.86 23.75
CA MET A 1 -6.89 24.33 22.54
C MET A 1 -6.47 23.11 21.75
N LEU A 2 -6.60 23.13 20.43
CA LEU A 2 -6.12 22.04 19.59
C LEU A 2 -4.60 22.14 19.44
N LEU A 3 -3.95 20.99 19.28
CA LEU A 3 -2.55 20.92 18.89
C LEU A 3 -2.40 21.35 17.42
N ALA A 4 -1.26 21.90 17.04
CA ALA A 4 -0.92 22.20 15.66
C ALA A 4 -1.01 20.95 14.78
N ALA A 5 -0.65 19.77 15.29
CA ALA A 5 -0.85 18.50 14.60
C ALA A 5 -2.34 18.20 14.32
N GLU A 6 -3.23 18.51 15.27
CA GLU A 6 -4.68 18.34 15.13
C GLU A 6 -5.26 19.35 14.13
N GLU A 7 -4.90 20.62 14.25
CA GLU A 7 -5.35 21.68 13.34
C GLU A 7 -4.85 21.46 11.91
N PHE A 8 -3.61 21.00 11.74
CA PHE A 8 -3.06 20.66 10.42
C PHE A 8 -3.85 19.52 9.75
N LEU A 9 -4.19 18.46 10.48
CA LEU A 9 -5.02 17.37 9.93
C LEU A 9 -6.43 17.85 9.56
N LEU A 10 -7.05 18.72 10.36
CA LEU A 10 -8.33 19.34 10.02
C LEU A 10 -8.21 20.22 8.76
N PHE A 11 -7.09 20.90 8.57
CA PHE A 11 -6.82 21.71 7.38
C PHE A 11 -6.68 20.87 6.11
N LEU A 12 -6.15 19.64 6.24
CA LEU A 12 -6.07 18.68 5.15
C LEU A 12 -7.40 17.97 4.85
N LEU A 13 -8.41 18.08 5.70
CA LEU A 13 -9.68 17.39 5.52
C LEU A 13 -10.50 18.02 4.36
N ASP A 14 -10.98 17.20 3.45
CA ASP A 14 -11.88 17.57 2.35
C ASP A 14 -13.33 17.50 2.82
N GLU A 15 -14.01 18.66 2.87
CA GLU A 15 -15.35 18.84 3.45
C GLU A 15 -16.45 17.93 2.86
N PRO A 16 -16.53 17.68 1.55
CA PRO A 16 -17.60 16.87 0.98
C PRO A 16 -17.48 15.37 1.30
N ASN A 17 -16.26 14.89 1.57
CA ASN A 17 -15.95 13.46 1.57
C ASN A 17 -15.33 12.96 2.88
N GLY A 18 -14.87 13.85 3.77
CA GLY A 18 -14.16 13.49 5.00
C GLY A 18 -12.78 12.86 4.74
N ALA A 19 -12.24 12.95 3.53
CA ALA A 19 -10.95 12.39 3.16
C ALA A 19 -9.82 13.41 3.43
N LEU A 20 -8.63 12.96 3.82
CA LEU A 20 -7.45 13.83 3.91
C LEU A 20 -6.86 14.06 2.51
N LEU A 21 -6.44 15.29 2.22
CA LEU A 21 -5.74 15.65 1.00
C LEU A 21 -4.48 14.77 0.83
N PRO A 22 -4.27 14.15 -0.34
CA PRO A 22 -3.16 13.23 -0.53
C PRO A 22 -1.81 13.95 -0.51
N LEU A 23 -0.94 13.52 0.39
CA LEU A 23 0.48 13.88 0.47
C LEU A 23 1.32 12.60 0.26
N THR A 24 2.54 12.75 -0.24
CA THR A 24 3.51 11.64 -0.22
C THR A 24 3.82 11.28 1.23
N GLU A 25 3.98 9.99 1.55
CA GLU A 25 4.27 9.49 2.91
C GLU A 25 5.41 10.27 3.59
N ARG A 26 6.52 10.51 2.88
CA ARG A 26 7.67 11.24 3.43
C ARG A 26 7.38 12.70 3.74
N THR A 27 6.56 13.38 2.94
CA THR A 27 6.15 14.77 3.21
C THR A 27 5.23 14.81 4.43
N GLU A 28 4.23 13.92 4.50
CA GLU A 28 3.32 13.83 5.65
C GLU A 28 4.11 13.59 6.94
N HIS A 29 5.10 12.68 6.91
CA HIS A 29 5.92 12.38 8.07
C HIS A 29 6.73 13.58 8.58
N LEU A 30 7.36 14.33 7.67
CA LEU A 30 8.15 15.52 8.03
C LEU A 30 7.26 16.63 8.62
N VAL A 31 6.05 16.77 8.12
CA VAL A 31 5.16 17.87 8.49
C VAL A 31 4.44 17.57 9.80
N LEU A 32 4.02 16.32 10.03
CA LEU A 32 3.53 15.90 11.35
C LEU A 32 4.61 15.99 12.42
N ALA A 33 5.86 15.63 12.09
CA ALA A 33 6.99 15.81 12.99
C ALA A 33 7.25 17.29 13.31
N GLY A 34 7.21 18.15 12.29
CA GLY A 34 7.28 19.60 12.44
C GLY A 34 6.20 20.15 13.36
N ALA A 35 4.95 19.72 13.16
CA ALA A 35 3.82 20.13 13.98
C ALA A 35 4.02 19.80 15.47
N VAL A 36 4.50 18.58 15.78
CA VAL A 36 4.81 18.17 17.15
C VAL A 36 5.91 19.01 17.79
N LEU A 37 6.97 19.32 17.05
CA LEU A 37 8.05 20.18 17.56
C LEU A 37 7.55 21.61 17.78
N MET A 38 6.73 22.14 16.87
CA MET A 38 6.10 23.45 17.04
C MET A 38 5.13 23.48 18.22
N ASP A 39 4.36 22.42 18.47
CA ASP A 39 3.51 22.29 19.65
C ASP A 39 4.33 22.30 20.96
N LEU A 40 5.48 21.63 20.98
CA LEU A 40 6.42 21.69 22.10
C LEU A 40 7.00 23.09 22.31
N GLN A 41 7.27 23.82 21.22
CA GLN A 41 7.76 25.21 21.28
C GLN A 41 6.67 26.15 21.82
N LEU A 42 5.43 26.04 21.32
CA LEU A 42 4.28 26.80 21.83
C LEU A 42 3.99 26.50 23.32
N ALA A 43 4.29 25.28 23.77
CA ALA A 43 4.22 24.88 25.17
C ALA A 43 5.45 25.29 26.01
N ASN A 44 6.39 26.06 25.44
CA ASN A 44 7.64 26.49 26.06
C ASN A 44 8.51 25.32 26.60
N ARG A 45 8.42 24.14 25.99
CA ARG A 45 9.25 22.97 26.36
C ARG A 45 10.58 22.95 25.65
N ILE A 46 10.64 23.52 24.46
CA ILE A 46 11.84 23.62 23.64
C ILE A 46 12.02 25.06 23.17
N ASP A 47 13.26 25.45 22.94
CA ASP A 47 13.62 26.66 22.23
C ASP A 47 14.53 26.31 21.05
N THR A 48 14.50 27.14 20.02
CA THR A 48 15.22 26.90 18.78
C THR A 48 15.93 28.19 18.36
N ASP A 49 17.21 28.07 18.05
CA ASP A 49 17.98 29.10 17.36
C ASP A 49 18.34 28.63 15.93
N LEU A 50 19.26 29.32 15.26
CA LEU A 50 19.64 28.96 13.89
C LEU A 50 20.45 27.66 13.80
N ASP A 51 21.15 27.29 14.86
CA ASP A 51 22.15 26.22 14.89
C ASP A 51 21.73 25.04 15.80
N ASN A 52 20.89 25.28 16.82
CA ASN A 52 20.54 24.33 17.85
C ASN A 52 19.07 24.42 18.25
N LEU A 53 18.48 23.25 18.52
CA LEU A 53 17.23 23.10 19.25
C LEU A 53 17.57 22.56 20.64
N THR A 54 17.16 23.28 21.68
CA THR A 54 17.50 22.96 23.07
C THR A 54 16.25 22.79 23.93
N PRO A 55 16.28 21.90 24.95
CA PRO A 55 15.18 21.77 25.89
C PRO A 55 15.16 22.97 26.85
N SER A 56 14.03 23.68 26.90
CA SER A 56 13.80 24.79 27.83
C SER A 56 13.24 24.32 29.16
N ASP A 57 12.33 23.33 29.12
CA ASP A 57 11.73 22.72 30.29
C ASP A 57 11.55 21.20 30.03
N PRO A 58 12.24 20.33 30.79
CA PRO A 58 12.18 18.87 30.60
C PRO A 58 10.90 18.24 31.18
N THR A 59 10.01 19.01 31.79
CA THR A 59 8.80 18.50 32.46
C THR A 59 7.81 17.91 31.43
N PRO A 60 7.43 16.62 31.54
CA PRO A 60 6.41 16.03 30.68
C PRO A 60 5.08 16.80 30.75
N LEU A 61 4.41 16.91 29.60
CA LEU A 61 3.11 17.57 29.46
C LEU A 61 1.94 16.64 29.83
N GLY A 62 2.19 15.34 29.99
CA GLY A 62 1.14 14.32 30.11
C GLY A 62 0.45 14.07 28.76
N ASP A 63 1.11 14.41 27.66
CA ASP A 63 0.59 14.37 26.31
C ASP A 63 1.26 13.21 25.54
N ASP A 64 0.47 12.19 25.20
CA ASP A 64 0.99 10.99 24.51
C ASP A 64 1.51 11.27 23.09
N VAL A 65 1.21 12.40 22.47
CA VAL A 65 1.75 12.79 21.15
C VAL A 65 3.07 13.55 21.31
N LEU A 66 3.16 14.45 22.29
CA LEU A 66 4.29 15.37 22.45
C LEU A 66 5.42 14.81 23.33
N ASP A 67 5.08 14.21 24.48
CA ASP A 67 6.04 13.73 25.49
C ASP A 67 7.08 12.75 24.94
N PRO A 68 6.73 11.82 24.03
CA PRO A 68 7.73 10.90 23.54
C PRO A 68 8.83 11.58 22.71
N THR A 69 8.52 12.70 22.04
CA THR A 69 9.49 13.51 21.30
C THR A 69 10.31 14.37 22.26
N LEU A 70 9.68 14.94 23.29
CA LEU A 70 10.37 15.68 24.34
C LEU A 70 11.40 14.80 25.07
N ALA A 71 11.05 13.55 25.39
CA ALA A 71 11.95 12.60 26.02
C ALA A 71 13.19 12.28 25.15
N ASP A 72 13.01 12.18 23.82
CA ASP A 72 14.11 12.00 22.88
C ASP A 72 15.06 13.20 22.88
N ILE A 73 14.53 14.42 22.96
CA ILE A 73 15.31 15.68 23.00
C ILE A 73 16.09 15.81 24.30
N VAL A 74 15.42 15.61 25.44
CA VAL A 74 16.05 15.69 26.77
C VAL A 74 17.11 14.61 26.96
N GLY A 75 16.93 13.44 26.34
CA GLY A 75 17.88 12.32 26.42
C GLY A 75 19.10 12.41 25.48
N ALA A 76 19.20 13.45 24.64
CA ALA A 76 20.31 13.59 23.70
C ALA A 76 21.61 14.02 24.42
N GLN A 77 22.74 13.40 24.02
CA GLN A 77 24.05 13.76 24.56
C GLN A 77 24.71 14.93 23.82
N GLU A 78 24.29 15.19 22.59
CA GLU A 78 24.80 16.26 21.73
C GLU A 78 23.66 17.21 21.35
N THR A 79 23.99 18.48 21.14
CA THR A 79 23.03 19.45 20.61
C THR A 79 22.92 19.28 19.10
N HIS A 80 21.70 19.36 18.59
CA HIS A 80 21.40 19.22 17.17
C HIS A 80 20.43 20.31 16.73
N ASP A 81 20.45 20.61 15.43
CA ASP A 81 19.58 21.61 14.82
C ASP A 81 18.12 21.13 14.66
N ALA A 82 17.24 22.03 14.26
CA ALA A 82 15.84 21.69 14.00
C ALA A 82 15.68 20.67 12.86
N LEU A 83 16.60 20.63 11.88
CA LEU A 83 16.53 19.67 10.77
C LEU A 83 16.67 18.23 11.28
N TYR A 84 17.68 17.97 12.10
CA TYR A 84 17.91 16.67 12.73
C TYR A 84 16.69 16.21 13.51
N TRP A 85 16.11 17.08 14.33
CA TRP A 85 14.97 16.73 15.17
C TRP A 85 13.71 16.47 14.37
N VAL A 86 13.46 17.21 13.28
CA VAL A 86 12.35 16.92 12.38
C VAL A 86 12.52 15.53 11.75
N GLU A 87 13.72 15.19 11.23
CA GLU A 87 13.97 13.87 10.64
C GLU A 87 13.88 12.72 11.66
N ARG A 88 14.36 12.94 12.88
CA ARG A 88 14.29 11.95 13.96
C ARG A 88 12.84 11.71 14.39
N THR A 89 12.07 12.77 14.61
CA THR A 89 10.66 12.70 15.00
C THR A 89 9.79 12.12 13.88
N ALA A 90 10.14 12.37 12.62
CA ALA A 90 9.44 11.80 11.45
C ALA A 90 9.43 10.26 11.44
N ARG A 91 10.37 9.59 12.12
CA ARG A 91 10.36 8.13 12.30
C ARG A 91 9.14 7.63 13.09
N ARG A 92 8.54 8.51 13.90
CA ARG A 92 7.37 8.24 14.74
C ARG A 92 6.08 8.84 14.16
N ALA A 93 6.14 9.44 12.97
CA ALA A 93 5.01 10.17 12.38
C ALA A 93 3.72 9.35 12.28
N HIS A 94 3.80 8.04 12.06
CA HIS A 94 2.61 7.18 12.06
C HIS A 94 1.93 7.08 13.44
N GLU A 95 2.71 6.96 14.52
CA GLU A 95 2.14 6.94 15.88
C GLU A 95 1.53 8.29 16.22
N ILE A 96 2.22 9.39 15.84
CA ILE A 96 1.71 10.76 15.96
C ILE A 96 0.36 10.85 15.25
N ARG A 97 0.28 10.45 13.97
CA ARG A 97 -0.94 10.48 13.17
C ARG A 97 -2.10 9.71 13.80
N GLU A 98 -1.87 8.46 14.20
CA GLU A 98 -2.92 7.62 14.79
C GLU A 98 -3.47 8.22 16.10
N ARG A 99 -2.58 8.71 16.97
CA ARG A 99 -2.96 9.33 18.25
C ARG A 99 -3.69 10.66 18.04
N THR A 100 -3.22 11.49 17.11
CA THR A 100 -3.88 12.76 16.76
C THR A 100 -5.30 12.52 16.23
N ILE A 101 -5.50 11.53 15.36
CA ILE A 101 -6.82 11.16 14.85
C ILE A 101 -7.70 10.63 16.00
N ALA A 102 -7.19 9.73 16.83
CA ALA A 102 -7.94 9.17 17.96
C ALA A 102 -8.42 10.25 18.93
N ARG A 103 -7.61 11.30 19.17
CA ARG A 103 -7.98 12.46 19.99
C ARG A 103 -9.06 13.32 19.35
N LEU A 104 -8.96 13.58 18.05
CA LEU A 104 -10.00 14.31 17.32
C LEU A 104 -11.34 13.58 17.35
N VAL A 105 -11.31 12.25 17.32
CA VAL A 105 -12.49 11.39 17.51
C VAL A 105 -13.00 11.44 18.95
N SER A 106 -12.14 11.29 19.95
CA SER A 106 -12.53 11.30 21.36
C SER A 106 -13.11 12.65 21.81
N ARG A 107 -12.69 13.75 21.16
CA ARG A 107 -13.23 15.10 21.35
C ARG A 107 -14.52 15.36 20.58
N GLY A 108 -15.00 14.38 19.80
CA GLY A 108 -16.22 14.49 18.98
C GLY A 108 -16.08 15.48 17.81
N ILE A 109 -14.85 15.86 17.43
CA ILE A 109 -14.60 16.77 16.31
C ILE A 109 -14.71 16.00 15.00
N LEU A 110 -14.06 14.84 14.96
CA LEU A 110 -14.22 13.83 13.92
C LEU A 110 -15.13 12.73 14.44
N ARG A 111 -15.91 12.10 13.56
CA ARG A 111 -16.57 10.84 13.87
C ARG A 111 -15.73 9.71 13.32
N GLU A 112 -15.75 8.57 14.01
CA GLU A 112 -15.42 7.32 13.34
C GLU A 112 -16.37 7.15 12.14
N PRO A 113 -15.88 6.65 10.99
CA PRO A 113 -16.74 6.44 9.83
C PRO A 113 -17.90 5.51 10.24
N GLY A 114 -19.12 6.06 10.23
CA GLY A 114 -20.34 5.31 10.55
C GLY A 114 -20.78 4.42 9.38
N GLU A 115 -21.66 3.46 9.68
CA GLU A 115 -22.37 2.59 8.73
C GLU A 115 -23.14 3.37 7.64
N ASP A 116 -23.34 4.69 7.80
CA ASP A 116 -24.03 5.56 6.83
C ASP A 116 -23.11 6.18 5.75
N ALA A 117 -21.77 6.09 5.87
CA ALA A 117 -20.83 6.54 4.83
C ALA A 117 -20.92 5.71 3.53
N PHE A 118 -21.74 4.65 3.56
CA PHE A 118 -21.95 3.63 2.55
C PHE A 118 -22.96 4.02 1.45
N LEU A 119 -23.70 5.14 1.62
CA LEU A 119 -24.75 5.61 0.69
C LEU A 119 -24.30 6.66 -0.34
N SER A 120 -23.00 6.96 -0.45
CA SER A 120 -22.48 7.92 -1.43
C SER A 120 -22.49 7.34 -2.86
N LEU A 121 -23.31 7.90 -3.76
CA LEU A 121 -23.56 7.42 -5.13
C LEU A 121 -22.41 7.64 -6.17
N THR A 122 -21.17 7.86 -5.73
CA THR A 122 -20.01 7.93 -6.66
C THR A 122 -18.92 6.92 -6.28
N PRO A 123 -18.66 5.89 -7.14
CA PRO A 123 -17.71 4.81 -6.86
C PRO A 123 -16.23 5.24 -6.82
N GLU A 124 -15.92 6.49 -7.13
CA GLU A 124 -14.53 6.98 -7.22
C GLU A 124 -14.10 7.77 -5.98
N VAL A 125 -15.01 7.97 -5.03
CA VAL A 125 -14.81 8.86 -3.88
C VAL A 125 -15.04 8.15 -2.53
N ALA A 126 -15.65 6.96 -2.51
CA ALA A 126 -16.03 6.20 -1.31
C ALA A 126 -14.88 5.51 -0.55
N HIS A 127 -13.63 5.71 -0.96
CA HIS A 127 -12.57 4.72 -0.75
C HIS A 127 -11.30 5.28 -0.08
N ALA A 128 -11.44 6.01 1.02
CA ALA A 128 -10.33 6.38 1.90
C ALA A 128 -10.78 6.30 3.37
N ARG A 129 -9.86 6.32 4.35
CA ARG A 129 -10.20 6.53 5.77
C ARG A 129 -10.93 7.88 5.87
N ARG A 130 -12.27 7.84 5.86
CA ARG A 130 -13.12 9.03 5.94
C ARG A 130 -13.34 9.35 7.40
N TYR A 131 -12.99 10.56 7.79
CA TYR A 131 -13.28 11.11 9.11
C TYR A 131 -14.30 12.22 8.93
N PRO A 132 -15.61 11.90 8.84
CA PRO A 132 -16.62 12.93 8.68
C PRO A 132 -16.57 13.86 9.91
N SER A 133 -16.53 15.16 9.65
CA SER A 133 -16.59 16.17 10.70
C SER A 133 -17.98 16.16 11.35
N THR A 134 -18.05 16.23 12.68
CA THR A 134 -19.34 16.16 13.40
C THR A 134 -20.25 17.36 13.10
N ASN A 135 -19.68 18.54 12.87
CA ASN A 135 -20.41 19.79 12.59
C ASN A 135 -19.63 20.78 11.69
N GLY A 136 -18.44 20.44 11.19
CA GLY A 136 -17.60 21.36 10.38
C GLY A 136 -16.98 22.53 11.16
N ALA A 137 -17.59 22.96 12.26
CA ALA A 137 -17.26 24.19 12.99
C ALA A 137 -15.78 24.31 13.40
N ALA A 138 -15.14 23.24 13.87
CA ALA A 138 -13.73 23.28 14.25
C ALA A 138 -12.81 23.51 13.05
N GLN A 139 -13.11 22.90 11.91
CA GLN A 139 -12.37 23.04 10.67
C GLN A 139 -12.61 24.42 10.05
N GLU A 140 -13.86 24.86 9.98
CA GLU A 140 -14.24 26.17 9.48
C GLU A 140 -13.63 27.28 10.32
N HIS A 141 -13.62 27.14 11.65
CA HIS A 141 -12.96 28.07 12.56
C HIS A 141 -11.45 28.21 12.26
N VAL A 142 -10.73 27.09 12.11
CA VAL A 142 -9.30 27.11 11.74
C VAL A 142 -9.13 27.75 10.36
N ARG A 143 -9.91 27.35 9.36
CA ARG A 143 -9.85 27.92 8.00
C ARG A 143 -10.06 29.42 8.01
N LEU A 144 -11.12 29.92 8.64
CA LEU A 144 -11.43 31.34 8.70
C LEU A 144 -10.34 32.14 9.41
N ARG A 145 -9.79 31.60 10.51
CA ARG A 145 -8.69 32.22 11.26
C ARG A 145 -7.45 32.39 10.38
N ILE A 146 -7.05 31.32 9.69
CA ILE A 146 -5.92 31.34 8.75
C ILE A 146 -6.19 32.27 7.57
N MET A 147 -7.37 32.22 6.96
CA MET A 147 -7.72 33.11 5.84
C MET A 147 -7.70 34.58 6.24
N ARG A 148 -8.19 34.92 7.44
CA ARG A 148 -8.10 36.28 7.96
C ARG A 148 -6.65 36.74 8.04
N VAL A 149 -5.75 35.93 8.60
CA VAL A 149 -4.31 36.25 8.70
C VAL A 149 -3.66 36.46 7.33
N LEU A 150 -4.10 35.73 6.30
CA LEU A 150 -3.58 35.84 4.93
C LEU A 150 -4.04 37.10 4.19
N PHE A 151 -5.25 37.58 4.48
CA PHE A 151 -5.87 38.72 3.78
C PHE A 151 -5.99 39.98 4.65
N SER A 152 -5.47 39.98 5.87
CA SER A 152 -5.38 41.15 6.74
C SER A 152 -3.93 41.49 7.09
N ASP A 153 -3.72 42.73 7.55
CA ASP A 153 -2.45 43.23 8.08
C ASP A 153 -2.31 42.99 9.60
N ASP A 154 -3.20 42.19 10.21
CA ASP A 154 -3.18 41.88 11.64
C ASP A 154 -1.87 41.15 12.02
N ILE A 155 -1.40 41.31 13.26
CA ILE A 155 -0.24 40.53 13.75
C ILE A 155 -0.69 39.08 13.94
N PRO A 156 -0.08 38.09 13.24
CA PRO A 156 -0.47 36.69 13.37
C PRO A 156 -0.18 36.15 14.78
N ASP A 157 -1.07 35.29 15.29
CA ASP A 157 -0.81 34.49 16.49
C ASP A 157 0.27 33.42 16.19
N PRO A 158 1.20 33.13 17.12
CA PRO A 158 2.16 32.04 16.97
C PRO A 158 1.57 30.71 16.46
N ALA A 159 0.37 30.32 16.92
CA ALA A 159 -0.29 29.09 16.45
C ALA A 159 -0.67 29.15 14.96
N ASP A 160 -1.04 30.33 14.46
CA ASP A 160 -1.38 30.53 13.05
C ASP A 160 -0.15 30.56 12.14
N ILE A 161 0.96 31.12 12.64
CA ILE A 161 2.25 31.10 11.95
C ILE A 161 2.68 29.65 11.67
N VAL A 162 2.54 28.79 12.69
CA VAL A 162 2.84 27.36 12.61
C VAL A 162 2.04 26.68 11.50
N ILE A 163 0.71 26.83 11.50
CA ILE A 163 -0.16 26.21 10.49
C ILE A 163 0.15 26.74 9.09
N ILE A 164 0.32 28.06 8.92
CA ILE A 164 0.67 28.67 7.63
C ILE A 164 2.00 28.12 7.11
N SER A 165 2.99 27.94 7.98
CA SER A 165 4.31 27.41 7.65
C SER A 165 4.24 25.95 7.16
N LEU A 166 3.49 25.11 7.87
CA LEU A 166 3.32 23.68 7.52
C LEU A 166 2.54 23.50 6.20
N VAL A 167 1.49 24.30 5.99
CA VAL A 167 0.68 24.27 4.77
C VAL A 167 1.47 24.76 3.56
N ASP A 168 2.29 25.82 3.72
CA ASP A 168 3.17 26.31 2.65
C ASP A 168 4.27 25.29 2.30
N ALA A 169 4.87 24.65 3.30
CA ALA A 169 5.87 23.59 3.09
C ALA A 169 5.33 22.45 2.21
N CYS A 170 4.04 22.14 2.32
CA CYS A 170 3.39 21.06 1.58
C CYS A 170 2.82 21.46 0.20
N ASP A 171 2.89 22.72 -0.23
CA ASP A 171 2.23 23.25 -1.45
C ASP A 171 0.70 22.94 -1.49
N VAL A 172 0.05 22.96 -0.32
CA VAL A 172 -1.39 22.64 -0.22
C VAL A 172 -2.28 23.82 -0.62
N TRP A 173 -1.76 25.05 -0.59
CA TRP A 173 -2.50 26.28 -0.93
C TRP A 173 -3.19 26.25 -2.30
N ARG A 174 -2.59 25.59 -3.29
CA ARG A 174 -3.15 25.50 -4.66
C ARG A 174 -4.46 24.73 -4.76
N LYS A 175 -4.75 23.89 -3.76
CA LYS A 175 -6.02 23.15 -3.66
C LYS A 175 -7.08 23.93 -2.89
N LEU A 176 -6.67 24.93 -2.11
CA LEU A 176 -7.50 25.64 -1.15
C LEU A 176 -7.87 27.05 -1.59
N LEU A 177 -7.00 27.68 -2.38
CA LEU A 177 -7.17 29.03 -2.90
C LEU A 177 -7.28 28.98 -4.41
N THR A 178 -8.08 29.88 -4.97
CA THR A 178 -8.06 30.15 -6.40
C THR A 178 -6.69 30.71 -6.83
N ALA A 179 -6.37 30.60 -8.11
CA ALA A 179 -5.11 31.14 -8.63
C ALA A 179 -4.95 32.64 -8.35
N GLU A 180 -6.04 33.41 -8.39
CA GLU A 180 -6.04 34.85 -8.12
C GLU A 180 -5.80 35.17 -6.65
N GLU A 181 -6.50 34.47 -5.74
CA GLU A 181 -6.31 34.60 -4.29
C GLU A 181 -4.90 34.23 -3.87
N LEU A 182 -4.35 33.15 -4.45
CA LEU A 182 -3.01 32.71 -4.14
C LEU A 182 -1.96 33.76 -4.55
N VAL A 183 -2.14 34.41 -5.70
CA VAL A 183 -1.25 35.50 -6.13
C VAL A 183 -1.31 36.68 -5.15
N LYS A 184 -2.51 37.05 -4.68
CA LYS A 184 -2.69 38.12 -3.68
C LYS A 184 -2.06 37.76 -2.32
N ALA A 185 -2.26 36.53 -1.86
CA ALA A 185 -1.78 36.07 -0.56
C ALA A 185 -0.29 35.66 -0.55
N ARG A 186 0.34 35.39 -1.72
CA ARG A 186 1.70 34.83 -1.80
C ARG A 186 2.75 35.60 -1.00
N LYS A 187 2.72 36.94 -1.10
CA LYS A 187 3.65 37.81 -0.37
C LYS A 187 3.46 37.68 1.14
N ARG A 188 2.20 37.61 1.60
CA ARG A 188 1.87 37.48 3.02
C ARG A 188 2.27 36.10 3.55
N ILE A 189 1.95 35.02 2.82
CA ILE A 189 2.35 33.64 3.14
C ILE A 189 3.86 33.55 3.33
N GLU A 190 4.64 34.12 2.41
CA GLU A 190 6.11 34.08 2.47
C GLU A 190 6.70 34.87 3.65
N ILE A 191 6.07 35.99 4.03
CA ILE A 191 6.48 36.74 5.23
C ILE A 191 6.21 35.92 6.49
N VAL A 192 4.99 35.37 6.61
CA VAL A 192 4.57 34.63 7.80
C VAL A 192 5.37 33.34 7.94
N SER A 193 5.57 32.57 6.87
CA SER A 193 6.31 31.30 6.92
C SER A 193 7.80 31.45 7.23
N ARG A 194 8.34 32.67 7.14
CA ARG A 194 9.73 32.98 7.54
C ARG A 194 9.91 33.26 9.02
N LEU A 195 8.83 33.48 9.76
CA LEU A 195 8.87 33.82 11.19
C LEU A 195 9.18 32.61 12.08
N ASP A 196 9.00 31.39 11.59
CA ASP A 196 9.19 30.16 12.37
C ASP A 196 10.42 29.35 11.91
N LEU A 197 11.33 29.03 12.84
CA LEU A 197 12.58 28.33 12.53
C LEU A 197 12.35 26.86 12.17
N ILE A 198 11.46 26.18 12.90
CA ILE A 198 11.12 24.78 12.69
C ILE A 198 10.39 24.62 11.35
N GLY A 199 9.53 25.57 11.00
CA GLY A 199 8.78 25.62 9.74
C GLY A 199 9.71 25.77 8.55
N ARG A 200 10.77 26.56 8.68
CA ARG A 200 11.84 26.65 7.66
C ARG A 200 12.64 25.35 7.55
N ALA A 201 12.89 24.66 8.66
CA ALA A 201 13.55 23.35 8.65
C ALA A 201 12.67 22.30 7.94
N VAL A 202 11.38 22.23 8.28
CA VAL A 202 10.38 21.38 7.61
C VAL A 202 10.31 21.70 6.11
N ALA A 203 10.17 22.98 5.73
CA ALA A 203 10.13 23.39 4.32
C ALA A 203 11.41 23.00 3.57
N THR A 204 12.56 23.06 4.23
CA THR A 204 13.85 22.63 3.67
C THR A 204 13.89 21.13 3.43
N LEU A 205 13.54 20.32 4.44
CA LEU A 205 13.47 18.87 4.31
C LEU A 205 12.44 18.45 3.27
N VAL A 206 11.25 19.06 3.27
CA VAL A 206 10.20 18.79 2.28
C VAL A 206 10.69 19.09 0.86
N ARG A 207 11.43 20.18 0.63
CA ARG A 207 12.06 20.46 -0.67
C ARG A 207 13.19 19.50 -1.03
N MET A 208 13.93 18.97 -0.06
CA MET A 208 14.99 17.99 -0.31
C MET A 208 14.40 16.63 -0.71
N VAL A 209 13.28 16.24 -0.10
CA VAL A 209 12.63 14.96 -0.37
C VAL A 209 11.64 15.02 -1.53
N ARG A 210 11.14 16.22 -1.86
CA ARG A 210 10.42 16.47 -3.10
C ARG A 210 11.44 16.74 -4.20
N PRO A 211 11.72 15.78 -5.10
CA PRO A 211 12.52 16.14 -6.25
C PRO A 211 11.81 17.30 -6.98
N THR A 212 12.55 18.38 -7.27
CA THR A 212 11.99 19.38 -8.18
C THR A 212 11.67 18.66 -9.48
N ALA A 213 10.52 18.96 -10.10
CA ALA A 213 10.14 18.32 -11.37
C ALA A 213 11.28 18.44 -12.41
N ARG A 214 12.09 19.50 -12.32
CA ARG A 214 13.29 19.70 -13.11
C ARG A 214 14.45 18.78 -12.72
N ALA A 215 14.87 18.72 -11.46
CA ALA A 215 15.97 17.84 -11.05
C ALA A 215 15.65 16.34 -11.24
N ALA A 216 14.40 15.93 -11.03
CA ALA A 216 13.95 14.58 -11.38
C ALA A 216 14.03 14.31 -12.88
N ARG A 217 13.64 15.29 -13.71
CA ARG A 217 13.75 15.18 -15.18
C ARG A 217 15.20 15.15 -15.63
N ASP A 218 16.04 16.06 -15.14
CA ASP A 218 17.46 16.15 -15.51
C ASP A 218 18.22 14.88 -15.07
N GLY A 219 17.97 14.40 -13.85
CA GLY A 219 18.51 13.13 -13.36
C GLY A 219 18.03 11.94 -14.17
N ALA A 220 16.73 11.87 -14.49
CA ALA A 220 16.21 10.83 -15.36
C ALA A 220 16.84 10.91 -16.76
N ASP A 221 16.84 12.07 -17.41
CA ASP A 221 17.34 12.26 -18.77
C ASP A 221 18.85 12.00 -18.90
N SER A 222 19.61 12.06 -17.78
CA SER A 222 21.01 11.63 -17.74
C SER A 222 21.22 10.11 -17.82
N LEU A 223 20.19 9.31 -17.50
CA LEU A 223 20.27 7.85 -17.56
C LEU A 223 20.29 7.35 -19.01
N PRO A 224 21.07 6.30 -19.31
CA PRO A 224 21.05 5.67 -20.62
C PRO A 224 19.63 5.27 -21.04
N LEU A 225 19.23 5.61 -22.26
CA LEU A 225 17.95 5.19 -22.82
C LEU A 225 18.08 3.79 -23.45
N ALA A 226 17.14 2.91 -23.13
CA ALA A 226 17.02 1.60 -23.74
C ALA A 226 16.70 1.71 -25.23
N ARG A 227 17.11 0.69 -26.01
CA ARG A 227 16.80 0.65 -27.44
C ARG A 227 15.29 0.68 -27.69
N GLY A 228 14.88 1.45 -28.69
CA GLY A 228 13.48 1.62 -29.05
C GLY A 228 13.33 2.13 -30.47
N LEU A 229 12.14 1.92 -31.03
CA LEU A 229 11.76 2.45 -32.34
C LEU A 229 11.33 3.92 -32.23
N PRO A 230 11.39 4.69 -33.34
CA PRO A 230 10.84 6.04 -33.37
C PRO A 230 9.38 6.06 -32.91
N LEU A 231 9.00 7.09 -32.15
CA LEU A 231 7.65 7.34 -31.59
C LEU A 231 7.17 6.35 -30.52
N VAL A 232 7.32 5.05 -30.75
CA VAL A 232 6.80 3.99 -29.86
C VAL A 232 7.82 3.51 -28.81
N GLY A 233 9.08 3.93 -28.92
CA GLY A 233 10.15 3.52 -28.01
C GLY A 233 10.33 2.01 -27.94
N SER A 234 10.55 1.48 -26.75
CA SER A 234 10.76 0.05 -26.49
C SER A 234 9.47 -0.76 -26.43
N THR A 235 8.30 -0.17 -26.71
CA THR A 235 6.97 -0.81 -26.52
C THR A 235 6.88 -2.19 -27.16
N ILE A 236 7.27 -2.33 -28.43
CA ILE A 236 7.16 -3.60 -29.16
C ILE A 236 8.11 -4.65 -28.57
N ALA A 237 9.32 -4.25 -28.19
CA ALA A 237 10.30 -5.16 -27.59
C ALA A 237 9.85 -5.65 -26.21
N VAL A 238 9.40 -4.73 -25.35
CA VAL A 238 8.86 -5.02 -24.01
C VAL A 238 7.62 -5.90 -24.09
N ALA A 239 6.70 -5.64 -25.03
CA ALA A 239 5.48 -6.42 -25.18
C ALA A 239 5.74 -7.84 -25.73
N ARG A 240 6.77 -8.00 -26.58
CA ARG A 240 7.08 -9.29 -27.21
C ARG A 240 7.85 -10.24 -26.29
N ASP A 241 8.93 -9.76 -25.68
CA ASP A 241 9.76 -10.55 -24.76
C ASP A 241 10.45 -9.62 -23.74
N PRO A 242 9.77 -9.27 -22.64
CA PRO A 242 10.32 -8.33 -21.67
C PRO A 242 11.59 -8.87 -21.02
N ARG A 243 11.66 -10.19 -20.76
CA ARG A 243 12.83 -10.81 -20.12
C ARG A 243 14.07 -10.63 -20.98
N THR A 244 13.99 -11.02 -22.25
CA THR A 244 15.14 -10.91 -23.16
C THR A 244 15.52 -9.44 -23.36
N PHE A 245 14.54 -8.56 -23.52
CA PHE A 245 14.77 -7.11 -23.61
C PHE A 245 15.54 -6.56 -22.39
N PHE A 246 15.06 -6.79 -21.17
CA PHE A 246 15.69 -6.25 -19.96
C PHE A 246 17.09 -6.83 -19.73
N VAL A 247 17.32 -8.11 -20.02
CA VAL A 247 18.65 -8.72 -19.91
C VAL A 247 19.63 -8.13 -20.92
N GLN A 248 19.21 -7.94 -22.17
CA GLN A 248 20.07 -7.35 -23.21
C GLN A 248 20.39 -5.89 -22.92
N GLU A 249 19.40 -5.11 -22.46
CA GLU A 249 19.64 -3.71 -22.10
C GLU A 249 20.51 -3.59 -20.85
N TYR A 250 20.32 -4.44 -19.84
CA TYR A 250 21.22 -4.54 -18.69
C TYR A 250 22.69 -4.78 -19.11
N GLN A 251 22.93 -5.73 -20.02
CA GLN A 251 24.27 -6.02 -20.53
C GLN A 251 24.86 -4.87 -21.36
N ARG A 252 24.00 -4.06 -22.01
CA ARG A 252 24.41 -3.00 -22.92
C ARG A 252 24.69 -1.68 -22.22
N VAL A 253 23.82 -1.27 -21.29
CA VAL A 253 23.85 0.05 -20.65
C VAL A 253 24.03 0.01 -19.13
N GLY A 254 24.09 -1.19 -18.56
CA GLY A 254 24.35 -1.38 -17.14
C GLY A 254 23.08 -1.48 -16.28
N PRO A 255 23.23 -1.38 -14.94
CA PRO A 255 22.18 -1.71 -13.97
C PRO A 255 21.03 -0.72 -13.90
N VAL A 256 21.21 0.53 -14.36
CA VAL A 256 20.20 1.59 -14.25
C VAL A 256 20.03 2.27 -15.60
N PHE A 257 18.83 2.13 -16.17
CA PHE A 257 18.53 2.71 -17.48
C PHE A 257 17.06 3.06 -17.63
N ARG A 258 16.77 3.99 -18.54
CA ARG A 258 15.41 4.41 -18.88
C ARG A 258 14.80 3.54 -19.96
N VAL A 259 13.51 3.31 -19.82
CA VAL A 259 12.66 2.68 -20.84
C VAL A 259 11.53 3.63 -21.18
N LYS A 260 11.41 3.94 -22.48
CA LYS A 260 10.30 4.73 -23.02
C LYS A 260 9.35 3.80 -23.74
N THR A 261 8.09 3.75 -23.32
CA THR A 261 7.00 3.09 -24.06
C THR A 261 5.96 4.13 -24.50
N LEU A 262 4.98 3.71 -25.29
CA LEU A 262 3.88 4.56 -25.73
C LEU A 262 3.06 5.12 -24.58
N THR A 263 2.95 4.34 -23.50
CA THR A 263 2.05 4.63 -22.39
C THR A 263 2.79 5.06 -21.13
N ARG A 264 4.08 4.74 -21.01
CA ARG A 264 4.87 5.09 -19.81
C ARG A 264 6.36 5.22 -20.09
N ASN A 265 6.99 6.17 -19.39
CA ASN A 265 8.44 6.20 -19.21
C ASN A 265 8.77 5.70 -17.80
N PHE A 266 9.70 4.78 -17.67
CA PHE A 266 10.13 4.24 -16.37
C PHE A 266 11.63 3.96 -16.34
N VAL A 267 12.18 3.80 -15.15
CA VAL A 267 13.58 3.42 -14.93
C VAL A 267 13.63 1.95 -14.54
N ALA A 268 14.44 1.17 -15.24
CA ALA A 268 14.77 -0.19 -14.86
C ALA A 268 15.95 -0.16 -13.89
N LEU A 269 15.77 -0.81 -12.73
CA LEU A 269 16.83 -1.10 -11.76
C LEU A 269 17.09 -2.61 -11.83
N ALA A 270 18.25 -3.01 -12.34
CA ALA A 270 18.63 -4.39 -12.59
C ALA A 270 19.95 -4.73 -11.90
N GLY A 271 20.11 -5.98 -11.49
CA GLY A 271 21.30 -6.45 -10.77
C GLY A 271 21.08 -6.61 -9.27
N GLN A 272 22.09 -7.15 -8.59
CA GLN A 272 22.02 -7.47 -7.16
C GLN A 272 21.95 -6.21 -6.30
N GLU A 273 22.71 -5.18 -6.68
CA GLU A 273 22.79 -3.89 -6.00
C GLU A 273 21.44 -3.19 -6.00
N ALA A 274 20.72 -3.24 -7.13
CA ALA A 274 19.35 -2.76 -7.25
C ALA A 274 18.41 -3.50 -6.29
N ASN A 275 18.49 -4.84 -6.23
CA ASN A 275 17.67 -5.63 -5.30
C ASN A 275 17.96 -5.29 -3.84
N LEU A 276 19.24 -5.10 -3.49
CA LEU A 276 19.65 -4.68 -2.15
C LEU A 276 19.14 -3.28 -1.82
N PHE A 277 19.23 -2.33 -2.75
CA PHE A 277 18.68 -0.99 -2.59
C PHE A 277 17.18 -1.02 -2.32
N VAL A 278 16.40 -1.76 -3.13
CA VAL A 278 14.96 -1.92 -2.91
C VAL A 278 14.70 -2.51 -1.52
N SER A 279 15.35 -3.62 -1.16
CA SER A 279 15.14 -4.27 0.14
C SER A 279 15.42 -3.39 1.37
N ARG A 280 16.35 -2.42 1.26
CA ARG A 280 16.80 -1.57 2.38
C ARG A 280 16.13 -0.20 2.42
N SER A 281 15.74 0.33 1.26
CA SER A 281 15.37 1.74 1.11
C SER A 281 14.02 1.96 0.41
N GLU A 282 13.29 0.90 0.04
CA GLU A 282 11.95 0.97 -0.58
C GLU A 282 11.03 1.95 0.15
N ARG A 283 10.91 1.80 1.48
CA ARG A 283 9.95 2.55 2.32
C ARG A 283 10.10 4.07 2.28
N MET A 284 11.23 4.59 1.78
CA MET A 284 11.50 6.03 1.75
C MET A 284 11.45 6.64 0.34
N HIS A 285 11.44 5.82 -0.70
CA HIS A 285 11.65 6.27 -2.09
C HIS A 285 10.72 5.63 -3.12
N LEU A 286 10.11 4.47 -2.81
CA LEU A 286 9.30 3.69 -3.73
C LEU A 286 7.93 3.41 -3.10
N HIS A 287 6.88 3.50 -3.92
CA HIS A 287 5.52 3.18 -3.53
C HIS A 287 4.93 2.19 -4.53
N THR A 288 4.10 1.27 -4.04
CA THR A 288 3.45 0.24 -4.88
C THR A 288 2.03 0.62 -5.32
N SER A 289 1.47 1.73 -4.83
CA SER A 289 0.07 2.11 -5.04
C SER A 289 -0.31 2.15 -6.52
N ASP A 290 0.46 2.88 -7.34
CA ASP A 290 0.19 3.08 -8.77
C ASP A 290 0.07 1.76 -9.56
N MET A 291 0.77 0.72 -9.11
CA MET A 291 0.74 -0.59 -9.77
C MET A 291 -0.55 -1.36 -9.48
N TRP A 292 -1.13 -1.18 -8.29
CA TRP A 292 -2.25 -1.98 -7.79
C TRP A 292 -3.57 -1.20 -7.71
N ASP A 293 -3.55 0.14 -7.83
CA ASP A 293 -4.75 0.98 -7.91
C ASP A 293 -5.75 0.50 -8.97
N PRO A 294 -5.33 0.04 -10.17
CA PRO A 294 -6.28 -0.47 -11.16
C PRO A 294 -6.96 -1.77 -10.76
N LEU A 295 -6.43 -2.52 -9.79
CA LEU A 295 -7.09 -3.69 -9.21
C LEU A 295 -8.05 -3.24 -8.09
N CYS A 296 -7.62 -2.33 -7.21
CA CYS A 296 -8.48 -1.73 -6.19
C CYS A 296 -9.76 -1.13 -6.83
N ALA A 297 -9.60 -0.37 -7.91
CA ALA A 297 -10.70 0.24 -8.64
C ALA A 297 -11.67 -0.75 -9.30
N GLU A 298 -11.25 -2.00 -9.58
CA GLU A 298 -12.15 -3.02 -10.14
C GLU A 298 -13.14 -3.57 -9.12
N PHE A 299 -12.77 -3.52 -7.84
CA PHE A 299 -13.55 -4.03 -6.72
C PHE A 299 -14.18 -2.92 -5.88
N GLY A 300 -13.91 -1.64 -6.18
CA GLY A 300 -14.28 -0.54 -5.30
C GLY A 300 -13.59 -0.67 -3.94
N ALA A 301 -12.33 -1.10 -3.92
CA ALA A 301 -11.55 -1.15 -2.70
C ALA A 301 -10.77 0.16 -2.53
N SER A 302 -10.68 0.63 -1.29
CA SER A 302 -9.79 1.72 -0.86
C SER A 302 -8.33 1.32 -0.78
N ARG A 303 -8.09 0.06 -0.44
CA ARG A 303 -6.74 -0.47 -0.28
C ARG A 303 -6.76 -1.98 -0.39
N PHE A 304 -5.57 -2.50 -0.62
CA PHE A 304 -5.30 -3.91 -0.75
C PHE A 304 -3.88 -4.15 -0.25
N VAL A 305 -3.58 -5.31 0.33
CA VAL A 305 -2.26 -5.56 0.92
C VAL A 305 -1.11 -5.25 -0.06
N LEU A 306 -1.26 -5.51 -1.36
CA LEU A 306 -0.22 -5.21 -2.36
C LEU A 306 -0.06 -3.71 -2.66
N ASN A 307 -1.10 -2.92 -2.41
CA ASN A 307 -1.12 -1.46 -2.55
C ASN A 307 -0.63 -0.75 -1.26
N MET A 308 -0.76 -1.40 -0.10
CA MET A 308 -0.33 -0.84 1.18
C MET A 308 1.21 -0.72 1.27
N ASN A 309 1.67 0.30 1.99
CA ASN A 309 3.08 0.55 2.25
C ASN A 309 3.34 0.67 3.76
N GLY A 310 4.61 0.63 4.17
CA GLY A 310 5.01 0.95 5.54
C GLY A 310 4.33 0.10 6.62
N LYS A 311 3.90 0.77 7.71
CA LYS A 311 3.28 0.13 8.89
C LYS A 311 1.91 -0.50 8.58
N ASP A 312 1.14 0.07 7.66
CA ASP A 312 -0.15 -0.51 7.24
C ASP A 312 0.05 -1.89 6.59
N HIS A 313 1.03 -2.03 5.68
CA HIS A 313 1.37 -3.34 5.09
C HIS A 313 1.83 -4.34 6.15
N VAL A 314 2.70 -3.91 7.08
CA VAL A 314 3.20 -4.75 8.18
C VAL A 314 2.07 -5.20 9.09
N ARG A 315 1.15 -4.28 9.44
CA ARG A 315 -0.02 -4.57 10.26
C ARG A 315 -0.93 -5.56 9.55
N MET A 316 -1.31 -5.30 8.30
CA MET A 316 -2.17 -6.21 7.53
C MET A 316 -1.59 -7.63 7.46
N ARG A 317 -0.28 -7.77 7.18
CA ARG A 317 0.43 -9.06 7.18
C ARG A 317 0.46 -9.73 8.54
N ARG A 318 0.54 -8.97 9.64
CA ARG A 318 0.54 -9.49 11.01
C ARG A 318 -0.84 -10.00 11.41
N GLU A 319 -1.89 -9.24 11.11
CA GLU A 319 -3.27 -9.57 11.51
C GLU A 319 -3.85 -10.75 10.70
N THR A 320 -3.32 -11.01 9.50
CA THR A 320 -3.77 -12.12 8.62
C THR A 320 -2.83 -13.32 8.60
N LYS A 321 -1.83 -13.35 9.49
CA LYS A 321 -0.76 -14.35 9.45
C LYS A 321 -1.23 -15.76 9.84
N ASP A 322 -2.24 -15.86 10.70
CA ASP A 322 -2.58 -17.13 11.37
C ASP A 322 -3.33 -18.04 10.40
N GLY A 323 -4.26 -17.47 9.64
CA GLY A 323 -5.00 -18.07 8.53
C GLY A 323 -4.15 -18.39 7.29
N LEU A 324 -2.88 -17.96 7.27
CA LEU A 324 -1.88 -18.31 6.27
C LEU A 324 -0.62 -18.93 6.91
N SER A 325 -0.72 -19.40 8.16
CA SER A 325 0.41 -19.91 8.90
C SER A 325 0.89 -21.26 8.36
N ARG A 326 2.20 -21.53 8.49
CA ARG A 326 2.78 -22.83 8.12
C ARG A 326 2.05 -24.00 8.80
N GLN A 327 1.76 -23.86 10.09
CA GLN A 327 1.08 -24.89 10.87
C GLN A 327 -0.33 -25.19 10.34
N LEU A 328 -1.08 -24.15 9.96
CA LEU A 328 -2.39 -24.34 9.33
C LEU A 328 -2.23 -25.10 8.01
N ILE A 329 -1.36 -24.64 7.11
CA ILE A 329 -1.15 -25.29 5.81
C ILE A 329 -0.71 -26.75 5.95
N GLU A 330 0.19 -27.05 6.89
CA GLU A 330 0.64 -28.41 7.18
C GLU A 330 -0.51 -29.32 7.67
N SER A 331 -1.44 -28.77 8.45
CA SER A 331 -2.63 -29.52 8.91
C SER A 331 -3.65 -29.80 7.79
N GLU A 332 -3.59 -29.06 6.69
CA GLU A 332 -4.53 -29.18 5.56
C GLU A 332 -3.96 -30.03 4.40
N ILE A 333 -2.76 -30.63 4.55
CA ILE A 333 -2.16 -31.49 3.52
C ILE A 333 -3.07 -32.66 3.10
N PRO A 334 -3.75 -33.38 4.02
CA PRO A 334 -4.67 -34.46 3.61
C PRO A 334 -5.81 -33.96 2.72
N GLU A 335 -6.46 -32.85 3.08
CA GLU A 335 -7.51 -32.24 2.26
C GLU A 335 -6.98 -31.78 0.91
N ALA A 336 -5.78 -31.18 0.88
CA ALA A 336 -5.13 -30.78 -0.36
C ALA A 336 -4.91 -31.97 -1.30
N VAL A 337 -4.40 -33.10 -0.78
CA VAL A 337 -4.21 -34.33 -1.54
C VAL A 337 -5.54 -34.87 -2.07
N ASP A 338 -6.60 -34.86 -1.26
CA ASP A 338 -7.90 -35.37 -1.66
C ASP A 338 -8.58 -34.50 -2.73
N VAL A 339 -8.46 -33.18 -2.64
CA VAL A 339 -8.90 -32.24 -3.69
C VAL A 339 -8.12 -32.47 -4.98
N ILE A 340 -6.80 -32.65 -4.90
CA ILE A 340 -5.96 -32.94 -6.06
C ILE A 340 -6.36 -34.26 -6.71
N ARG A 341 -6.53 -35.34 -5.92
CA ARG A 341 -6.95 -36.65 -6.42
C ARG A 341 -8.30 -36.59 -7.12
N ARG A 342 -9.30 -35.94 -6.52
CA ARG A 342 -10.62 -35.73 -7.13
C ARG A 342 -10.52 -34.95 -8.44
N SER A 343 -9.73 -33.88 -8.45
CA SER A 343 -9.53 -33.03 -9.63
C SER A 343 -8.85 -33.78 -10.77
N VAL A 344 -7.83 -34.59 -10.48
CA VAL A 344 -7.12 -35.42 -11.46
C VAL A 344 -7.99 -36.56 -11.97
N ALA A 345 -8.77 -37.21 -11.10
CA ALA A 345 -9.68 -38.29 -11.49
C ALA A 345 -10.78 -37.83 -12.45
N ALA A 346 -11.18 -36.56 -12.39
CA ALA A 346 -12.14 -35.97 -13.33
C ALA A 346 -11.53 -35.62 -14.71
N MET A 347 -10.20 -35.71 -14.87
CA MET A 347 -9.54 -35.42 -16.15
C MET A 347 -9.74 -36.58 -17.15
N PRO A 348 -9.86 -36.30 -18.45
CA PRO A 348 -10.02 -37.34 -19.46
C PRO A 348 -8.78 -38.24 -19.53
N LEU A 349 -8.99 -39.55 -19.43
CA LEU A 349 -7.95 -40.55 -19.58
C LEU A 349 -7.50 -40.65 -21.05
N ASN A 350 -6.19 -40.84 -21.27
CA ASN A 350 -5.58 -41.01 -22.60
C ASN A 350 -5.84 -39.85 -23.58
N ALA A 351 -6.15 -38.66 -23.08
CA ALA A 351 -6.33 -37.46 -23.88
C ALA A 351 -5.17 -36.47 -23.66
N PRO A 352 -4.64 -35.83 -24.73
CA PRO A 352 -3.68 -34.75 -24.57
C PRO A 352 -4.28 -33.58 -23.78
N LEU A 353 -3.53 -33.07 -22.80
CA LEU A 353 -3.93 -31.92 -21.98
C LEU A 353 -2.85 -30.82 -22.01
N ARG A 354 -3.29 -29.56 -21.91
CA ARG A 354 -2.37 -28.43 -21.76
C ARG A 354 -2.00 -28.31 -20.28
N ALA A 355 -0.75 -28.61 -19.94
CA ALA A 355 -0.26 -28.65 -18.56
C ALA A 355 -0.54 -27.35 -17.79
N LEU A 356 -0.16 -26.19 -18.32
CA LEU A 356 -0.30 -24.91 -17.60
C LEU A 356 -1.76 -24.61 -17.21
N PRO A 357 -2.76 -24.59 -18.13
CA PRO A 357 -4.16 -24.43 -17.73
C PRO A 357 -4.66 -25.48 -16.73
N ALA A 358 -4.26 -26.75 -16.88
CA ALA A 358 -4.70 -27.83 -15.99
C ALA A 358 -4.14 -27.64 -14.57
N VAL A 359 -2.85 -27.37 -14.45
CA VAL A 359 -2.18 -27.12 -13.17
C VAL A 359 -2.73 -25.86 -12.49
N LEU A 360 -2.98 -24.78 -13.24
CA LEU A 360 -3.57 -23.56 -12.69
C LEU A 360 -4.97 -23.79 -12.10
N ARG A 361 -5.82 -24.59 -12.76
CA ARG A 361 -7.14 -24.96 -12.20
C ARG A 361 -7.01 -25.80 -10.94
N LEU A 362 -6.09 -26.77 -10.96
CA LEU A 362 -5.83 -27.65 -9.82
C LEU A 362 -5.32 -26.87 -8.61
N VAL A 363 -4.39 -25.93 -8.81
CA VAL A 363 -3.90 -25.04 -7.76
C VAL A 363 -5.01 -24.11 -7.27
N GLY A 364 -5.84 -23.55 -8.17
CA GLY A 364 -7.00 -22.75 -7.79
C GLY A 364 -7.96 -23.50 -6.89
N GLU A 365 -8.32 -24.72 -7.28
CA GLU A 365 -9.23 -25.58 -6.52
C GLU A 365 -8.66 -25.95 -5.16
N THR A 366 -7.39 -26.36 -5.12
CA THR A 366 -6.69 -26.71 -3.87
C THR A 366 -6.59 -25.50 -2.94
N THR A 367 -6.20 -24.34 -3.48
CA THR A 367 -6.08 -23.10 -2.70
C THR A 367 -7.44 -22.73 -2.11
N SER A 368 -8.50 -22.73 -2.92
CA SER A 368 -9.84 -22.39 -2.50
C SER A 368 -10.40 -23.35 -1.44
N ALA A 369 -10.18 -24.66 -1.61
CA ALA A 369 -10.63 -25.65 -0.63
C ALA A 369 -10.00 -25.40 0.75
N ILE A 370 -8.71 -25.06 0.78
CA ILE A 370 -7.98 -24.79 2.03
C ILE A 370 -8.38 -23.45 2.64
N VAL A 371 -8.34 -22.37 1.84
CA VAL A 371 -8.46 -21.00 2.37
C VAL A 371 -9.91 -20.54 2.52
N ALA A 372 -10.84 -21.16 1.80
CA ALA A 372 -12.23 -20.74 1.74
C ALA A 372 -13.24 -21.91 1.81
N GLN A 373 -12.79 -23.16 1.93
CA GLN A 373 -13.68 -24.35 2.02
C GLN A 373 -14.79 -24.32 0.96
N SER A 374 -14.40 -23.94 -0.26
CA SER A 374 -15.29 -23.70 -1.38
C SER A 374 -14.62 -24.11 -2.69
N SER A 375 -15.41 -24.38 -3.74
CA SER A 375 -14.89 -24.72 -5.07
C SER A 375 -14.70 -23.48 -5.93
N THR A 376 -13.66 -23.48 -6.78
CA THR A 376 -13.41 -22.42 -7.78
C THR A 376 -13.50 -22.91 -9.21
N ALA A 377 -13.90 -24.17 -9.43
CA ALA A 377 -13.91 -24.80 -10.75
C ALA A 377 -14.56 -23.93 -11.84
N GLU A 378 -15.65 -23.25 -11.52
CA GLU A 378 -16.38 -22.39 -12.44
C GLU A 378 -15.87 -20.93 -12.50
N TYR A 379 -15.10 -20.48 -11.51
CA TYR A 379 -14.73 -19.06 -11.33
C TYR A 379 -13.28 -18.75 -11.70
N ILE A 380 -12.39 -19.74 -11.66
CA ILE A 380 -10.95 -19.51 -11.67
C ILE A 380 -10.44 -18.77 -12.91
N ASP A 381 -11.00 -19.05 -14.09
CA ASP A 381 -10.61 -18.36 -15.32
C ASP A 381 -11.06 -16.90 -15.34
N ASP A 382 -12.21 -16.61 -14.74
CA ASP A 382 -12.76 -15.26 -14.64
C ASP A 382 -11.93 -14.42 -13.65
N VAL A 383 -11.62 -14.97 -12.46
CA VAL A 383 -10.76 -14.33 -11.46
C VAL A 383 -9.37 -14.01 -12.03
N ARG A 384 -8.76 -14.96 -12.73
CA ARG A 384 -7.45 -14.75 -13.38
C ARG A 384 -7.48 -13.70 -14.47
N LEU A 385 -8.57 -13.64 -15.24
CA LEU A 385 -8.74 -12.58 -16.24
C LEU A 385 -8.75 -11.21 -15.57
N VAL A 386 -9.50 -11.04 -14.47
CA VAL A 386 -9.53 -9.77 -13.73
C VAL A 386 -8.13 -9.36 -13.28
N LEU A 387 -7.39 -10.27 -12.64
CA LEU A 387 -6.02 -9.98 -12.18
C LEU A 387 -5.10 -9.56 -13.32
N ARG A 388 -5.06 -10.35 -14.39
CA ARG A 388 -4.15 -10.12 -15.52
C ARG A 388 -4.42 -8.76 -16.18
N GLU A 389 -5.68 -8.40 -16.36
CA GLU A 389 -6.05 -7.11 -16.94
C GLU A 389 -5.66 -5.96 -16.00
N ALA A 390 -5.89 -6.10 -14.69
CA ALA A 390 -5.51 -5.09 -13.71
C ALA A 390 -3.98 -4.89 -13.64
N VAL A 391 -3.21 -5.98 -13.57
CA VAL A 391 -1.73 -5.93 -13.58
C VAL A 391 -1.21 -5.32 -14.87
N THR A 392 -1.79 -5.68 -16.03
CA THR A 392 -1.41 -5.10 -17.32
C THR A 392 -1.64 -3.59 -17.32
N ARG A 393 -2.79 -3.12 -16.82
CA ARG A 393 -3.07 -1.68 -16.71
C ARG A 393 -2.15 -0.96 -15.73
N GLY A 394 -1.89 -1.55 -14.56
CA GLY A 394 -0.99 -0.95 -13.56
C GLY A 394 0.46 -0.88 -14.03
N PHE A 395 0.93 -1.90 -14.73
CA PHE A 395 2.27 -1.91 -15.30
C PHE A 395 2.39 -0.90 -16.46
N LEU A 396 1.49 -0.98 -17.44
CA LEU A 396 1.56 -0.19 -18.66
C LEU A 396 0.95 1.21 -18.54
N HIS A 397 0.21 1.54 -17.49
CA HIS A 397 -0.53 2.83 -17.36
C HIS A 397 -1.47 3.08 -18.55
N THR A 398 -2.13 2.03 -19.05
CA THR A 398 -3.07 2.17 -20.17
C THR A 398 -4.36 2.85 -19.72
N PRO A 399 -4.98 3.72 -20.57
CA PRO A 399 -6.25 4.36 -20.25
C PRO A 399 -7.37 3.33 -20.03
N ARG A 400 -8.40 3.71 -19.27
CA ARG A 400 -9.60 2.89 -19.05
C ARG A 400 -10.41 2.79 -20.34
N LEU A 401 -10.16 1.75 -21.13
CA LEU A 401 -10.97 1.44 -22.30
C LEU A 401 -12.31 0.79 -21.89
N PRO A 402 -13.37 0.94 -22.70
CA PRO A 402 -14.64 0.24 -22.47
C PRO A 402 -14.43 -1.27 -22.34
N ARG A 403 -14.92 -1.85 -21.25
CA ARG A 403 -14.79 -3.29 -20.98
C ARG A 403 -15.57 -4.10 -22.02
N THR A 404 -14.97 -5.17 -22.51
CA THR A 404 -15.65 -6.19 -23.32
C THR A 404 -16.71 -6.94 -22.51
N PRO A 405 -17.70 -7.61 -23.14
CA PRO A 405 -18.66 -8.45 -22.45
C PRO A 405 -18.01 -9.53 -21.58
N ARG A 406 -16.88 -10.10 -22.05
CA ARG A 406 -16.09 -11.09 -21.30
C ARG A 406 -15.47 -10.49 -20.04
N GLN A 407 -14.87 -9.31 -20.12
CA GLN A 407 -14.31 -8.61 -18.95
C GLN A 407 -15.40 -8.24 -17.94
N ARG A 408 -16.56 -7.76 -18.40
CA ARG A 408 -17.71 -7.47 -17.51
C ARG A 408 -18.25 -8.72 -16.83
N ARG A 409 -18.34 -9.85 -17.54
CA ARG A 409 -18.71 -11.14 -16.95
C ARG A 409 -17.69 -11.56 -15.90
N ALA A 410 -16.40 -11.45 -16.20
CA ALA A 410 -15.35 -11.88 -15.29
C ALA A 410 -15.35 -11.10 -13.97
N LEU A 411 -15.53 -9.78 -14.03
CA LEU A 411 -15.65 -8.92 -12.84
C LEU A 411 -16.86 -9.30 -11.99
N ARG A 412 -18.04 -9.48 -12.61
CA ARG A 412 -19.23 -9.92 -11.88
C ARG A 412 -19.04 -11.26 -11.19
N ARG A 413 -18.39 -12.21 -11.87
CA ARG A 413 -18.13 -13.55 -11.33
C ARG A 413 -17.08 -13.54 -10.22
N ALA A 414 -16.05 -12.69 -10.31
CA ALA A 414 -15.08 -12.53 -9.24
C ALA A 414 -15.73 -11.93 -7.99
N ALA A 415 -16.56 -10.88 -8.15
CA ALA A 415 -17.31 -10.28 -7.05
C ALA A 415 -18.31 -11.27 -6.42
N GLU A 416 -19.02 -12.04 -7.25
CA GLU A 416 -19.92 -13.11 -6.80
C GLU A 416 -19.18 -14.18 -5.99
N LEU A 417 -17.98 -14.58 -6.40
CA LEU A 417 -17.17 -15.55 -5.65
C LEU A 417 -16.77 -15.00 -4.28
N SER A 418 -16.27 -13.76 -4.22
CA SER A 418 -15.88 -13.14 -2.96
C SER A 418 -17.06 -12.98 -2.01
N ASP A 419 -18.23 -12.56 -2.52
CA ASP A 419 -19.45 -12.41 -1.74
C ASP A 419 -19.93 -13.74 -1.15
N ARG A 420 -19.90 -14.81 -1.96
CA ARG A 420 -20.19 -16.17 -1.49
C ARG A 420 -19.25 -16.60 -0.38
N TRP A 421 -17.95 -16.36 -0.53
CA TRP A 421 -16.97 -16.72 0.51
C TRP A 421 -17.23 -15.96 1.79
N LEU A 422 -17.36 -14.63 1.73
CA LEU A 422 -17.63 -13.79 2.90
C LEU A 422 -18.92 -14.22 3.61
N THR A 423 -20.01 -14.38 2.86
CA THR A 423 -21.32 -14.81 3.38
C THR A 423 -21.25 -16.19 4.04
N GLN A 424 -20.65 -17.18 3.37
CA GLN A 424 -20.46 -18.52 3.94
C GLN A 424 -19.68 -18.46 5.26
N HIS A 425 -18.61 -17.66 5.30
CA HIS A 425 -17.73 -17.58 6.46
C HIS A 425 -18.40 -16.89 7.65
N GLN A 426 -19.22 -15.86 7.41
CA GLN A 426 -20.04 -15.21 8.42
C GLN A 426 -21.09 -16.16 9.00
N LEU A 427 -21.82 -16.90 8.15
CA LEU A 427 -22.87 -17.82 8.58
C LEU A 427 -22.34 -19.02 9.37
N GLN A 428 -21.13 -19.49 9.03
CA GLN A 428 -20.55 -20.71 9.60
C GLN A 428 -19.46 -20.44 10.64
N GLN A 429 -19.32 -19.20 11.15
CA GLN A 429 -18.18 -18.77 11.97
C GLN A 429 -17.87 -19.66 13.20
N HIS A 430 -18.87 -20.35 13.76
CA HIS A 430 -18.71 -21.24 14.93
C HIS A 430 -18.72 -22.74 14.58
N ALA A 431 -19.01 -23.08 13.32
CA ALA A 431 -19.17 -24.46 12.87
C ALA A 431 -17.91 -25.02 12.18
N ARG A 432 -16.90 -24.18 11.93
CA ARG A 432 -15.68 -24.55 11.21
C ARG A 432 -14.43 -24.00 11.87
N LYS A 433 -13.29 -24.59 11.50
CA LYS A 433 -11.97 -24.11 11.87
C LYS A 433 -11.68 -22.77 11.16
N ALA A 434 -11.11 -21.82 11.91
CA ALA A 434 -10.75 -20.52 11.39
C ALA A 434 -9.66 -20.62 10.31
N ASN A 435 -9.77 -19.79 9.27
CA ASN A 435 -8.83 -19.70 8.15
C ASN A 435 -8.56 -18.24 7.75
N ALA A 436 -7.87 -18.02 6.62
CA ALA A 436 -7.51 -16.68 6.13
C ALA A 436 -8.72 -15.73 5.99
N ILE A 437 -9.88 -16.22 5.57
CA ILE A 437 -11.08 -15.40 5.43
C ILE A 437 -11.65 -15.01 6.80
N ASP A 438 -11.54 -15.88 7.81
CA ASP A 438 -11.91 -15.53 9.20
C ASP A 438 -11.05 -14.44 9.79
N ASP A 439 -9.74 -14.48 9.57
CA ASP A 439 -8.83 -13.45 10.05
C ASP A 439 -9.20 -12.09 9.44
N ILE A 440 -9.52 -12.07 8.14
CA ILE A 440 -9.98 -10.88 7.43
C ILE A 440 -11.28 -10.34 8.06
N LEU A 441 -12.27 -11.21 8.29
CA LEU A 441 -13.54 -10.82 8.93
C LEU A 441 -13.36 -10.41 10.40
N ALA A 442 -12.46 -11.05 11.14
CA ALA A 442 -12.13 -10.70 12.51
C ALA A 442 -11.45 -9.33 12.57
N LEU A 443 -10.51 -9.06 11.67
CA LEU A 443 -9.85 -7.75 11.56
C LEU A 443 -10.83 -6.64 11.22
N HIS A 444 -11.73 -6.88 10.25
CA HIS A 444 -12.77 -5.92 9.93
C HIS A 444 -13.69 -5.65 11.13
N ARG A 445 -14.10 -6.67 11.88
CA ARG A 445 -14.91 -6.48 13.10
C ARG A 445 -14.16 -5.73 14.20
N ALA A 446 -12.87 -5.99 14.36
CA ALA A 446 -12.05 -5.36 15.39
C ALA A 446 -11.67 -3.92 15.06
N ASP A 447 -11.44 -3.61 13.79
CA ASP A 447 -11.07 -2.28 13.31
C ASP A 447 -11.59 -2.04 11.87
N PRO A 448 -12.89 -1.68 11.72
CA PRO A 448 -13.48 -1.36 10.42
C PRO A 448 -12.81 -0.17 9.74
N MET A 449 -12.15 0.71 10.51
CA MET A 449 -11.38 1.82 9.94
C MET A 449 -10.06 1.35 9.31
N PHE A 450 -9.46 0.28 9.82
CA PHE A 450 -8.25 -0.30 9.23
C PHE A 450 -8.57 -1.20 8.04
N LEU A 451 -9.66 -1.98 8.10
CA LEU A 451 -10.14 -2.78 6.98
C LEU A 451 -11.64 -2.54 6.75
N PRO A 452 -12.01 -1.52 5.96
CA PRO A 452 -13.40 -1.24 5.58
C PRO A 452 -14.06 -2.39 4.83
N GLU A 453 -15.39 -2.46 4.91
CA GLU A 453 -16.18 -3.49 4.22
C GLU A 453 -15.94 -3.50 2.70
N CYS A 454 -15.75 -2.32 2.09
CA CYS A 454 -15.47 -2.20 0.66
C CYS A 454 -14.14 -2.85 0.23
N ASP A 455 -13.22 -3.07 1.16
CA ASP A 455 -11.95 -3.76 0.91
C ASP A 455 -12.09 -5.30 1.02
N LEU A 456 -13.15 -5.80 1.67
CA LEU A 456 -13.34 -7.23 1.93
C LEU A 456 -13.38 -8.08 0.66
N PRO A 457 -14.13 -7.71 -0.40
CA PRO A 457 -14.22 -8.55 -1.60
C PRO A 457 -12.85 -8.79 -2.26
N LEU A 458 -12.06 -7.74 -2.41
CA LEU A 458 -10.72 -7.81 -2.97
C LEU A 458 -9.76 -8.56 -2.04
N THR A 459 -9.82 -8.28 -0.74
CA THR A 459 -8.95 -8.90 0.27
C THR A 459 -9.21 -10.40 0.38
N ALA A 460 -10.47 -10.84 0.33
CA ALA A 460 -10.85 -12.26 0.34
C ALA A 460 -10.25 -13.05 -0.84
N LEU A 461 -10.10 -12.42 -2.01
CA LEU A 461 -9.53 -13.06 -3.20
C LEU A 461 -7.99 -13.07 -3.24
N LEU A 462 -7.32 -12.46 -2.27
CA LEU A 462 -5.85 -12.40 -2.20
C LEU A 462 -5.18 -13.77 -2.39
N PRO A 463 -5.62 -14.86 -1.72
CA PRO A 463 -4.97 -16.16 -1.90
C PRO A 463 -5.02 -16.66 -3.35
N LEU A 464 -6.10 -16.38 -4.08
CA LEU A 464 -6.21 -16.74 -5.49
C LEU A 464 -5.29 -15.87 -6.35
N PHE A 465 -5.25 -14.56 -6.09
CA PHE A 465 -4.42 -13.63 -6.85
C PHE A 465 -2.92 -13.89 -6.68
N ALA A 466 -2.48 -14.15 -5.45
CA ALA A 466 -1.07 -14.39 -5.15
C ALA A 466 -0.64 -15.83 -5.44
N GLY A 467 -1.47 -16.82 -5.09
CA GLY A 467 -1.10 -18.23 -5.09
C GLY A 467 -1.23 -18.92 -6.45
N VAL A 468 -2.29 -18.63 -7.21
CA VAL A 468 -2.63 -19.46 -8.38
C VAL A 468 -1.64 -19.26 -9.51
N GLU A 469 -1.41 -18.02 -9.95
CA GLU A 469 -0.55 -17.77 -11.10
C GLU A 469 0.91 -18.14 -10.81
N THR A 470 1.39 -17.92 -9.59
CA THR A 470 2.77 -18.22 -9.20
C THR A 470 3.00 -19.72 -9.04
N VAL A 471 2.27 -20.38 -8.14
CA VAL A 471 2.42 -21.81 -7.83
C VAL A 471 2.04 -22.65 -9.05
N GLY A 472 0.98 -22.28 -9.77
CA GLY A 472 0.56 -23.02 -10.95
C GLY A 472 1.56 -22.93 -12.11
N SER A 473 2.19 -21.78 -12.31
CA SER A 473 3.26 -21.64 -13.33
C SER A 473 4.50 -22.42 -12.94
N ILE A 474 4.96 -22.33 -11.69
CA ILE A 474 6.11 -23.10 -11.18
C ILE A 474 5.83 -24.60 -11.29
N GLY A 475 4.66 -25.05 -10.85
CA GLY A 475 4.24 -26.46 -10.93
C GLY A 475 4.20 -26.98 -12.37
N SER A 476 3.68 -26.18 -13.30
CA SER A 476 3.70 -26.54 -14.73
C SER A 476 5.12 -26.62 -15.31
N CYS A 477 6.02 -25.73 -14.90
CA CYS A 477 7.43 -25.79 -15.30
C CYS A 477 8.14 -27.01 -14.70
N LYS A 478 7.92 -27.30 -13.41
CA LYS A 478 8.44 -28.51 -12.76
C LYS A 478 7.97 -29.77 -13.48
N LEU A 479 6.67 -29.89 -13.78
CA LEU A 479 6.11 -31.02 -14.52
C LEU A 479 6.75 -31.18 -15.90
N TYR A 480 6.95 -30.08 -16.63
CA TYR A 480 7.64 -30.11 -17.93
C TYR A 480 9.08 -30.64 -17.81
N VAL A 481 9.84 -30.16 -16.83
CA VAL A 481 11.23 -30.59 -16.61
C VAL A 481 11.29 -32.07 -16.22
N VAL A 482 10.41 -32.54 -15.33
CA VAL A 482 10.34 -33.96 -14.94
C VAL A 482 10.01 -34.83 -16.16
N LEU A 483 8.97 -34.49 -16.92
CA LEU A 483 8.53 -35.30 -18.07
C LEU A 483 9.54 -35.32 -19.23
N LYS A 484 10.35 -34.27 -19.39
CA LYS A 484 11.39 -34.19 -20.43
C LYS A 484 12.65 -34.99 -20.11
N ASN A 485 12.86 -35.35 -18.83
CA ASN A 485 14.07 -36.01 -18.36
C ASN A 485 13.74 -37.40 -17.78
N PRO A 486 13.88 -38.50 -18.55
CA PRO A 486 13.46 -39.84 -18.11
C PRO A 486 14.05 -40.30 -16.78
N ALA A 487 15.35 -40.06 -16.55
CA ALA A 487 16.01 -40.43 -15.29
C ALA A 487 15.47 -39.63 -14.09
N LEU A 488 15.14 -38.35 -14.29
CA LEU A 488 14.51 -37.54 -13.25
C LEU A 488 13.07 -38.01 -13.00
N ARG A 489 12.33 -38.35 -14.06
CA ARG A 489 10.98 -38.91 -13.96
C ARG A 489 10.95 -40.20 -13.16
N GLU A 490 11.86 -41.13 -13.42
CA GLU A 490 11.95 -42.40 -12.69
C GLU A 490 12.20 -42.16 -11.19
N ARG A 491 13.16 -41.29 -10.86
CA ARG A 491 13.45 -40.92 -9.47
C ARG A 491 12.28 -40.22 -8.78
N ALA A 492 11.63 -39.28 -9.47
CA ALA A 492 10.46 -38.56 -8.95
C ALA A 492 9.26 -39.49 -8.75
N GLN A 493 9.07 -40.47 -9.64
CA GLN A 493 8.03 -41.49 -9.49
C GLN A 493 8.32 -42.40 -8.30
N ALA A 494 9.55 -42.88 -8.15
CA ALA A 494 9.94 -43.72 -7.01
C ALA A 494 9.77 -42.99 -5.66
N GLU A 495 10.14 -41.71 -5.60
CA GLU A 495 9.93 -40.87 -4.41
C GLU A 495 8.44 -40.66 -4.13
N ALA A 496 7.61 -40.40 -5.15
CA ALA A 496 6.16 -40.28 -4.99
C ALA A 496 5.52 -41.61 -4.55
N ASP A 497 5.92 -42.74 -5.13
CA ASP A 497 5.41 -44.06 -4.77
C ASP A 497 5.75 -44.38 -3.30
N ALA A 498 6.97 -44.07 -2.86
CA ALA A 498 7.38 -44.21 -1.46
C ALA A 498 6.56 -43.29 -0.52
N LEU A 499 6.33 -42.04 -0.92
CA LEU A 499 5.51 -41.09 -0.16
C LEU A 499 4.09 -41.63 0.08
N PHE A 500 3.49 -42.23 -0.95
CA PHE A 500 2.10 -42.72 -0.93
C PHE A 500 1.95 -44.19 -0.52
N ALA A 501 3.03 -44.95 -0.33
CA ALA A 501 2.98 -46.37 0.04
C ALA A 501 2.18 -46.63 1.33
N GLY A 502 2.19 -45.67 2.26
CA GLY A 502 1.44 -45.73 3.52
C GLY A 502 0.09 -45.01 3.52
N GLY A 503 -0.45 -44.62 2.36
CA GLY A 503 -1.69 -43.86 2.23
C GLY A 503 -1.47 -42.36 2.00
N THR A 504 -2.41 -41.51 2.42
CA THR A 504 -2.30 -40.04 2.30
C THR A 504 -1.17 -39.52 3.20
N PRO A 505 -0.18 -38.77 2.68
CA PRO A 505 0.95 -38.28 3.46
C PRO A 505 0.55 -37.15 4.40
N ASP A 506 1.30 -37.01 5.50
CA ASP A 506 1.24 -35.86 6.40
C ASP A 506 2.39 -34.89 6.10
N ALA A 507 2.45 -33.80 6.88
CA ALA A 507 3.50 -32.78 6.73
C ALA A 507 4.92 -33.35 6.90
N ALA A 508 5.13 -34.25 7.86
CA ALA A 508 6.46 -34.79 8.14
C ALA A 508 7.01 -35.52 6.92
N LYS A 509 6.20 -36.38 6.30
CA LYS A 509 6.58 -37.10 5.08
C LYS A 509 6.81 -36.20 3.87
N VAL A 510 6.03 -35.12 3.74
CA VAL A 510 6.25 -34.14 2.65
C VAL A 510 7.59 -33.41 2.81
N HIS A 511 8.03 -33.15 4.04
CA HIS A 511 9.35 -32.54 4.31
C HIS A 511 10.54 -33.47 4.06
N GLU A 512 10.31 -34.78 3.92
CA GLU A 512 11.34 -35.77 3.58
C GLU A 512 11.62 -35.85 2.08
N LEU A 513 10.82 -35.16 1.24
CA LEU A 513 11.04 -35.13 -0.21
C LEU A 513 12.37 -34.46 -0.56
N ASP A 514 13.16 -35.10 -1.41
CA ASP A 514 14.44 -34.60 -1.91
C ASP A 514 14.35 -34.24 -3.40
N VAL A 515 13.90 -35.18 -4.22
CA VAL A 515 13.90 -35.07 -5.68
C VAL A 515 12.86 -34.06 -6.16
N LEU A 516 11.65 -34.09 -5.59
CA LEU A 516 10.55 -33.17 -5.93
C LEU A 516 10.68 -31.78 -5.26
N TYR A 517 11.42 -31.72 -4.15
CA TYR A 517 11.67 -30.48 -3.41
C TYR A 517 12.70 -29.60 -4.12
N ARG A 518 13.87 -30.17 -4.46
CA ARG A 518 14.94 -29.51 -5.22
C ARG A 518 14.50 -29.13 -6.63
#